data_AF-A0A849X2H6-F1
#
_entry.id   AF-A0A849X2H6-F1
#
_cell.length_a   1.000
_cell.length_b   1.000
_cell.length_c   1.000
_cell.angle_alpha   90.00
_cell.angle_beta   90.00
_cell.angle_gamma   90.00
#
_symmetry.space_group_name_H-M   'P 1'
#
loop_
_entity.id
_entity.type
_entity.pdbx_description
1 polymer ?
#
loop_
_entity_poly.entity_id
_entity_poly.type
_entity_poly.pdbx_seq_one_letter_code
_entity_poly.pdbx_strand_id
1 'polypeptide(L)'
;MKKFKFRLAVLEKHRKQQEQERQVWLSKCLARLRATEAKLLDLDMKEVQARREFAALGEGRGGNPVKPESFWMLDRFIEGQKVRRVELKQELEQDERELAAAYAEFIRARQQRKIMEKLREKSHERFLEKAKKQEARQTDELYTMRHRLVTDLSISEDTLEEEPHEA
;
A
#
# COMPACT_ATOMS: atom_id res chain seq x y z
N MET A 1 7.72 27.72 -21.32
CA MET A 1 8.06 26.27 -21.29
C MET A 1 6.79 25.44 -21.11
N LYS A 2 6.64 24.33 -21.84
CA LYS A 2 5.49 23.43 -21.67
C LYS A 2 5.62 22.68 -20.34
N LYS A 3 4.54 22.58 -19.54
CA LYS A 3 4.54 21.78 -18.30
C LYS A 3 4.48 20.29 -18.63
N PHE A 4 5.17 19.45 -17.85
CA PHE A 4 5.08 18.00 -17.98
C PHE A 4 3.66 17.51 -17.67
N LYS A 5 3.09 16.67 -18.55
CA LYS A 5 1.79 16.01 -18.35
C LYS A 5 1.98 14.52 -18.51
N PHE A 6 1.78 13.76 -17.43
CA PHE A 6 1.85 12.31 -17.47
C PHE A 6 0.55 11.74 -18.05
N ARG A 7 0.64 11.04 -19.18
CA ARG A 7 -0.53 10.52 -19.91
C ARG A 7 -1.38 9.54 -19.09
N LEU A 8 -0.75 8.79 -18.18
CA LEU A 8 -1.41 7.77 -17.36
C LEU A 8 -1.73 8.24 -15.93
N ALA A 9 -1.79 9.56 -15.68
CA ALA A 9 -2.06 10.10 -14.35
C ALA A 9 -3.40 9.65 -13.75
N VAL A 10 -4.43 9.48 -14.58
CA VAL A 10 -5.74 8.96 -14.15
C VAL A 10 -5.63 7.52 -13.66
N LEU A 11 -4.89 6.69 -14.41
CA LEU A 11 -4.65 5.29 -14.05
C LEU A 11 -3.81 5.18 -12.77
N GLU A 12 -2.78 6.01 -12.61
CA GLU A 12 -1.97 6.11 -11.39
C GLU A 12 -2.85 6.43 -10.16
N LYS A 13 -3.74 7.43 -10.28
CA LYS A 13 -4.69 7.79 -9.22
C LYS A 13 -5.61 6.61 -8.88
N HIS A 14 -6.15 5.93 -9.89
CA HIS A 14 -6.99 4.76 -9.68
C HIS A 14 -6.24 3.61 -8.98
N ARG A 15 -4.99 3.33 -9.37
CA ARG A 15 -4.16 2.30 -8.71
C ARG A 15 -3.84 2.66 -7.25
N LYS A 16 -3.60 3.94 -6.96
CA LYS A 16 -3.41 4.42 -5.59
C LYS A 16 -4.68 4.23 -4.75
N GLN A 17 -5.85 4.51 -5.33
CA GLN A 17 -7.13 4.28 -4.66
C GLN A 17 -7.36 2.79 -4.39
N GLN A 18 -7.09 1.92 -5.38
CA GLN A 18 -7.20 0.47 -5.20
C GLN A 18 -6.30 -0.05 -4.07
N GLU A 19 -5.05 0.42 -3.96
CA GLU A 19 -4.19 0.04 -2.84
C GLU A 19 -4.79 0.45 -1.50
N GLN A 20 -5.34 1.67 -1.41
CA GLN A 20 -5.96 2.17 -0.19
C GLN A 20 -7.21 1.34 0.18
N GLU A 21 -8.04 0.99 -0.79
CA GLU A 21 -9.19 0.10 -0.59
C GLU A 21 -8.75 -1.28 -0.07
N ARG A 22 -7.70 -1.88 -0.65
CA ARG A 22 -7.16 -3.17 -0.19
C ARG A 22 -6.51 -3.07 1.18
N GLN A 23 -5.90 -1.95 1.52
CA GLN A 23 -5.36 -1.70 2.85
C GLN A 23 -6.48 -1.64 3.91
N VAL A 24 -7.59 -0.96 3.60
CA VAL A 24 -8.78 -0.93 4.46
C VAL A 24 -9.41 -2.32 4.58
N TRP A 25 -9.45 -3.09 3.51
CA TRP A 25 -9.91 -4.47 3.57
C TRP A 25 -9.02 -5.34 4.48
N LEU A 26 -7.71 -5.25 4.32
CA LEU A 26 -6.73 -5.96 5.15
C LEU A 26 -6.90 -5.62 6.64
N SER A 27 -7.12 -4.33 6.97
CA SER A 27 -7.33 -3.93 8.36
C SER A 27 -8.64 -4.47 8.95
N LYS A 28 -9.70 -4.59 8.13
CA LYS A 28 -10.95 -5.24 8.54
C LYS A 28 -10.75 -6.72 8.84
N CYS A 29 -10.04 -7.46 7.97
CA CYS A 29 -9.73 -8.87 8.21
C CYS A 29 -8.92 -9.05 9.50
N LEU A 30 -7.91 -8.19 9.73
CA LEU A 30 -7.10 -8.23 10.94
C LEU A 30 -7.92 -7.94 12.21
N ALA A 31 -8.85 -6.98 12.14
CA ALA A 31 -9.73 -6.67 13.26
C ALA A 31 -10.67 -7.85 13.57
N ARG A 32 -11.16 -8.54 12.55
CA ARG A 32 -12.02 -9.72 12.72
C ARG A 32 -11.26 -10.88 13.36
N LEU A 33 -10.06 -11.20 12.86
CA LEU A 33 -9.18 -12.21 13.46
C LEU A 33 -8.94 -11.94 14.96
N ARG A 34 -8.57 -10.69 15.30
CA ARG A 34 -8.34 -10.29 16.71
C ARG A 34 -9.60 -10.40 17.57
N ALA A 35 -10.77 -10.12 17.00
CA ALA A 35 -12.03 -10.28 17.72
C ALA A 35 -12.30 -11.78 18.01
N THR A 36 -12.01 -12.66 17.05
CA THR A 36 -12.14 -14.12 17.22
C THR A 36 -11.14 -14.65 18.26
N GLU A 37 -9.88 -14.20 18.22
CA GLU A 37 -8.86 -14.50 19.24
C GLU A 37 -9.29 -14.06 20.65
N ALA A 38 -9.84 -12.85 20.78
CA ALA A 38 -10.33 -12.33 22.05
C ALA A 38 -11.50 -13.15 22.62
N LYS A 39 -12.44 -13.58 21.76
CA LYS A 39 -13.54 -14.47 22.16
C LYS A 39 -13.02 -15.82 22.65
N LEU A 40 -12.01 -16.37 21.97
CA LEU A 40 -11.41 -17.66 22.34
C LEU A 40 -10.70 -17.57 23.70
N LEU A 41 -9.98 -16.48 23.96
CA LEU A 41 -9.35 -16.23 25.26
C LEU A 41 -10.39 -16.06 26.38
N ASP A 42 -11.47 -15.32 26.15
CA ASP A 42 -12.57 -15.17 27.11
C ASP A 42 -13.24 -16.52 27.42
N LEU A 43 -13.43 -17.37 26.40
CA LEU A 43 -13.94 -18.73 26.58
C LEU A 43 -12.99 -19.58 27.43
N ASP A 44 -11.68 -19.53 27.16
CA ASP A 44 -10.67 -20.26 27.91
C ASP A 44 -10.66 -19.83 29.38
N MET A 45 -10.78 -18.53 29.67
CA MET A 45 -10.90 -18.01 31.03
C MET A 45 -12.14 -18.54 31.76
N LYS A 46 -13.30 -18.54 31.08
CA LYS A 46 -14.55 -19.07 31.63
C LYS A 46 -14.48 -20.57 31.89
N GLU A 47 -13.85 -21.34 31.01
CA GLU A 47 -13.68 -22.78 31.21
C GLU A 47 -12.76 -23.06 32.41
N VAL A 48 -11.64 -22.34 32.55
CA VAL A 48 -10.73 -22.47 33.69
C VAL A 48 -11.46 -22.14 34.99
N GLN A 49 -12.27 -21.07 35.01
CA GLN A 49 -13.07 -20.72 36.17
C GLN A 49 -14.08 -21.81 36.52
N ALA A 50 -14.85 -22.31 35.55
CA ALA A 50 -15.82 -23.38 35.76
C ALA A 50 -15.17 -24.67 36.28
N ARG A 51 -13.97 -25.02 35.80
CA ARG A 51 -13.20 -26.17 36.29
C ARG A 51 -12.73 -25.98 37.74
N ARG A 52 -12.34 -24.75 38.13
CA ARG A 52 -11.99 -24.44 39.52
C ARG A 52 -13.20 -24.54 40.44
N GLU A 53 -14.36 -24.03 40.00
CA GLU A 53 -15.63 -24.15 40.72
C GLU A 53 -16.04 -25.63 40.86
N PHE A 54 -15.89 -26.42 39.79
CA PHE A 54 -16.14 -27.86 39.81
C PHE A 54 -15.24 -28.59 40.81
N ALA A 55 -13.94 -28.27 40.85
CA ALA A 55 -13.01 -28.87 41.81
C ALA A 55 -13.35 -28.47 43.25
N ALA A 56 -13.71 -27.20 43.49
CA ALA A 56 -14.08 -26.70 44.82
C ALA A 56 -15.34 -27.38 45.37
N LEU A 57 -16.31 -27.74 44.52
CA LEU A 57 -17.48 -28.54 44.91
C LEU A 57 -17.09 -29.95 45.38
N GLY A 58 -16.05 -30.55 44.78
CA GLY A 58 -15.54 -31.87 45.16
C GLY A 58 -14.77 -31.89 46.49
N GLU A 59 -14.15 -30.78 46.87
CA GLU A 59 -13.35 -30.70 48.12
C GLU A 59 -14.17 -30.57 49.40
N GLY A 60 -15.49 -30.33 49.32
CA GLY A 60 -16.40 -30.42 50.47
C GLY A 60 -16.08 -29.48 51.65
N ARG A 61 -15.36 -28.37 51.42
CA ARG A 61 -15.03 -27.40 52.48
C ARG A 61 -16.30 -26.66 52.92
N GLY A 62 -16.99 -27.19 53.95
CA GLY A 62 -18.09 -26.47 54.60
C GLY A 62 -19.20 -27.31 55.21
N GLY A 63 -19.16 -28.65 55.17
CA GLY A 63 -20.16 -29.50 55.81
C GLY A 63 -21.57 -29.46 55.20
N ASN A 64 -21.79 -28.65 54.17
CA ASN A 64 -23.04 -28.64 53.41
C ASN A 64 -23.08 -29.80 52.40
N PRO A 65 -24.21 -30.53 52.30
CA PRO A 65 -24.35 -31.60 51.33
C PRO A 65 -24.25 -31.03 49.91
N VAL A 66 -23.29 -31.54 49.13
CA VAL A 66 -23.10 -31.10 47.75
C VAL A 66 -24.28 -31.60 46.92
N LYS A 67 -24.98 -30.67 46.26
CA LYS A 67 -26.11 -31.01 45.38
C LYS A 67 -25.59 -31.64 44.08
N PRO A 68 -26.00 -32.87 43.73
CA PRO A 68 -25.60 -33.52 42.48
C PRO A 68 -25.94 -32.70 41.22
N GLU A 69 -27.02 -31.92 41.30
CA GLU A 69 -27.46 -31.01 40.25
C GLU A 69 -26.38 -29.99 39.87
N SER A 70 -25.65 -29.44 40.85
CA SER A 70 -24.59 -28.45 40.61
C SER A 70 -23.42 -29.03 39.83
N PHE A 71 -23.04 -30.27 40.10
CA PHE A 71 -21.99 -30.96 39.34
C PHE A 71 -22.39 -31.16 37.88
N TRP A 72 -23.60 -31.65 37.66
CA TRP A 72 -24.09 -31.92 36.31
C TRP A 72 -24.27 -30.65 35.47
N MET A 73 -24.72 -29.55 36.09
CA MET A 73 -24.80 -28.25 35.42
C MET A 73 -23.42 -27.74 34.98
N LEU A 74 -22.41 -27.84 35.85
CA LEU A 74 -21.05 -27.40 35.52
C LEU A 74 -20.40 -28.30 34.47
N ASP A 75 -20.60 -29.61 34.55
CA ASP A 75 -20.06 -30.56 33.58
C ASP A 75 -20.63 -30.30 32.18
N ARG A 76 -21.96 -30.16 32.07
CA ARG A 76 -22.62 -29.76 30.82
C ARG A 76 -22.16 -28.40 30.30
N PHE A 77 -21.92 -27.44 31.19
CA PHE A 77 -21.37 -26.16 30.81
C PHE A 77 -19.97 -26.32 30.20
N ILE A 78 -19.08 -27.08 30.84
CA ILE A 78 -17.71 -27.36 30.35
C ILE A 78 -17.76 -28.08 28.99
N GLU A 79 -18.61 -29.09 28.83
CA GLU A 79 -18.83 -29.76 27.55
C GLU A 79 -19.30 -28.80 26.47
N GLY A 80 -20.27 -27.93 26.78
CA GLY A 80 -20.74 -26.90 25.87
C GLY A 80 -19.64 -25.91 25.45
N GLN A 81 -18.74 -25.53 26.38
CA GLN A 81 -17.59 -24.69 26.04
C GLN A 81 -16.58 -25.40 25.12
N LYS A 82 -16.39 -26.71 25.25
CA LYS A 82 -15.51 -27.47 24.33
C LYS A 82 -16.02 -27.40 22.89
N VAL A 83 -17.33 -27.57 22.68
CA VAL A 83 -17.93 -27.46 21.34
C VAL A 83 -17.74 -26.06 20.76
N ARG A 84 -18.07 -25.02 21.54
CA ARG A 84 -17.88 -23.62 21.14
C ARG A 84 -16.41 -23.28 20.84
N ARG A 85 -15.46 -23.86 21.57
CA ARG A 85 -14.03 -23.69 21.29
C ARG A 85 -13.66 -24.28 19.93
N VAL A 86 -14.20 -25.46 19.58
CA VAL A 86 -13.95 -26.06 18.26
C VAL A 86 -14.51 -25.16 17.15
N GLU A 87 -15.71 -24.63 17.32
CA GLU A 87 -16.33 -23.70 16.37
C GLU A 87 -15.48 -22.42 16.20
N LEU A 88 -15.06 -21.80 17.30
CA LEU A 88 -14.21 -20.60 17.26
C LEU A 88 -12.84 -20.86 16.64
N LYS A 89 -12.26 -22.05 16.82
CA LYS A 89 -11.01 -22.44 16.15
C LYS A 89 -11.19 -22.56 14.65
N GLN A 90 -12.30 -23.12 14.20
CA GLN A 90 -12.63 -23.19 12.78
C GLN A 90 -12.86 -21.79 12.18
N GLU A 91 -13.55 -20.90 12.91
CA GLU A 91 -13.70 -19.49 12.53
C GLU A 91 -12.33 -18.79 12.44
N LEU A 92 -11.44 -19.04 13.40
CA LEU A 92 -10.09 -18.47 13.41
C LEU A 92 -9.27 -18.94 12.20
N GLU A 93 -9.30 -20.24 11.85
CA GLU A 93 -8.64 -20.74 10.65
C GLU A 93 -9.19 -20.12 9.36
N GLN A 94 -10.50 -19.86 9.30
CA GLN A 94 -11.12 -19.15 8.17
C GLN A 94 -10.64 -17.70 8.11
N ASP A 95 -10.61 -17.01 9.25
CA ASP A 95 -10.10 -15.64 9.37
C ASP A 95 -8.64 -15.51 8.95
N GLU A 96 -7.79 -16.46 9.31
CA GLU A 96 -6.38 -16.52 8.89
C GLU A 96 -6.24 -16.66 7.37
N ARG A 97 -7.04 -17.54 6.75
CA ARG A 97 -7.05 -17.73 5.29
C ARG A 97 -7.50 -16.47 4.57
N GLU A 98 -8.55 -15.81 5.08
CA GLU A 98 -9.04 -14.56 4.51
C GLU A 98 -8.04 -13.41 4.69
N LEU A 99 -7.35 -13.34 5.83
CA LEU A 99 -6.27 -12.38 6.06
C LEU A 99 -5.11 -12.60 5.09
N ALA A 100 -4.69 -13.85 4.89
CA ALA A 100 -3.62 -14.19 3.95
C ALA A 100 -4.00 -13.80 2.50
N ALA A 101 -5.24 -14.06 2.10
CA ALA A 101 -5.76 -13.65 0.80
C ALA A 101 -5.78 -12.12 0.65
N ALA A 102 -6.31 -11.40 1.64
CA ALA A 102 -6.33 -9.93 1.64
C ALA A 102 -4.93 -9.33 1.58
N TYR A 103 -3.96 -9.93 2.27
CA TYR A 103 -2.56 -9.52 2.26
C TYR A 103 -1.92 -9.71 0.88
N ALA A 104 -2.16 -10.84 0.23
CA ALA A 104 -1.67 -11.10 -1.12
C ALA A 104 -2.25 -10.09 -2.13
N GLU A 105 -3.53 -9.76 -2.03
CA GLU A 105 -4.16 -8.73 -2.86
C GLU A 105 -3.57 -7.34 -2.62
N PHE A 106 -3.35 -6.96 -1.37
CA PHE A 106 -2.71 -5.69 -1.01
C PHE A 106 -1.29 -5.58 -1.60
N ILE A 107 -0.48 -6.64 -1.51
CA ILE A 107 0.86 -6.67 -2.12
C ILE A 107 0.76 -6.46 -3.63
N ARG A 108 -0.15 -7.16 -4.31
CA ARG A 108 -0.35 -7.01 -5.77
C ARG A 108 -0.74 -5.58 -6.12
N ALA A 109 -1.66 -4.96 -5.39
CA ALA A 109 -2.07 -3.57 -5.62
C ALA A 109 -0.90 -2.60 -5.41
N ARG A 110 -0.11 -2.79 -4.35
CA ARG A 110 1.09 -1.98 -4.06
C ARG A 110 2.16 -2.11 -5.14
N GLN A 111 2.39 -3.32 -5.65
CA GLN A 111 3.30 -3.55 -6.78
C GLN A 111 2.84 -2.80 -8.04
N GLN A 112 1.54 -2.85 -8.35
CA GLN A 112 0.97 -2.11 -9.47
C GLN A 112 1.14 -0.59 -9.31
N ARG A 113 0.92 -0.03 -8.11
CA ARG A 113 1.20 1.38 -7.84
C ARG A 113 2.66 1.73 -8.12
N LYS A 114 3.59 0.92 -7.60
CA LYS A 114 5.04 1.14 -7.77
C LYS A 114 5.47 1.07 -9.24
N ILE A 115 4.85 0.22 -10.05
CA ILE A 115 5.10 0.17 -11.50
C ILE A 115 4.68 1.49 -12.16
N MET A 116 3.52 2.05 -11.78
CA MET A 116 3.03 3.32 -12.31
C MET A 116 3.94 4.50 -11.93
N GLU A 117 4.42 4.54 -10.68
CA GLU A 117 5.38 5.54 -10.21
C GLU A 117 6.66 5.51 -11.05
N LYS A 118 7.26 4.33 -11.25
CA LYS A 118 8.45 4.17 -12.11
C LYS A 118 8.21 4.58 -13.56
N LEU A 119 7.03 4.29 -14.11
CA LEU A 119 6.67 4.72 -15.47
C LEU A 119 6.58 6.25 -15.57
N ARG A 120 6.06 6.90 -14.53
CA ARG A 120 5.99 8.35 -14.45
C ARG A 120 7.38 8.98 -14.37
N GLU A 121 8.26 8.46 -13.52
CA GLU A 121 9.65 8.91 -13.40
C GLU A 121 10.38 8.81 -14.75
N LYS A 122 10.34 7.64 -15.41
CA LYS A 122 10.93 7.45 -16.74
C LYS A 122 10.33 8.38 -17.80
N SER A 123 9.02 8.63 -17.74
CA SER A 123 8.38 9.56 -18.66
C SER A 123 8.81 11.00 -18.42
N HIS A 124 9.08 11.37 -17.16
CA HIS A 124 9.55 12.69 -16.78
C HIS A 124 11.01 12.91 -17.21
N GLU A 125 11.89 11.93 -17.00
CA GLU A 125 13.28 11.94 -17.47
C GLU A 125 13.33 12.15 -19.00
N ARG A 126 12.57 11.36 -19.76
CA ARG A 126 12.46 11.52 -21.23
C ARG A 126 11.94 12.88 -21.65
N PHE A 127 11.05 13.49 -20.86
CA PHE A 127 10.54 14.83 -21.12
C PHE A 127 11.64 15.88 -20.92
N LEU A 128 12.42 15.78 -19.83
CA LEU A 128 13.54 16.65 -19.55
C LEU A 128 14.64 16.54 -20.61
N GLU A 129 14.99 15.32 -21.03
CA GLU A 129 15.96 15.10 -22.11
C GLU A 129 15.52 15.77 -23.42
N LYS A 130 14.23 15.65 -23.76
CA LYS A 130 13.68 16.30 -24.96
C LYS A 130 13.68 17.82 -24.84
N ALA A 131 13.34 18.36 -23.67
CA ALA A 131 13.40 19.80 -23.42
C ALA A 131 14.84 20.33 -23.57
N LYS A 132 15.82 19.67 -22.94
CA LYS A 132 17.24 20.00 -23.08
C LYS A 132 17.72 19.95 -24.53
N LYS A 133 17.34 18.91 -25.29
CA LYS A 133 17.68 18.80 -26.72
C LYS A 133 17.05 19.90 -27.57
N GLN A 134 15.84 20.34 -27.23
CA GLN A 134 15.19 21.46 -27.92
C GLN A 134 15.86 22.79 -27.59
N GLU A 135 16.19 23.03 -26.32
CA GLU A 135 16.92 24.21 -25.87
C GLU A 135 18.29 24.29 -26.54
N ALA A 136 19.05 23.19 -26.58
CA ALA A 136 20.34 23.13 -27.26
C ALA A 136 20.25 23.46 -28.77
N ARG A 137 19.23 22.92 -29.46
CA ARG A 137 19.01 23.25 -30.87
C ARG A 137 18.69 24.73 -31.08
N GLN A 138 17.84 25.30 -30.21
CA GLN A 138 17.50 26.72 -30.27
C GLN A 138 18.74 27.59 -30.01
N THR A 139 19.61 27.21 -29.08
CA THR A 139 20.86 27.95 -28.85
C THR A 139 21.78 27.86 -30.05
N ASP A 140 21.94 26.68 -30.65
CA ASP A 140 22.80 26.48 -31.83
C ASP A 140 22.28 27.27 -33.05
N GLU A 141 20.97 27.29 -33.26
CA GLU A 141 20.31 28.11 -34.28
C GLU A 141 20.57 29.62 -34.05
N LEU A 142 20.50 30.10 -32.80
CA LEU A 142 20.82 31.49 -32.48
C LEU A 142 22.30 31.82 -32.73
N TYR A 143 23.22 30.92 -32.37
CA TYR A 143 24.66 31.10 -32.64
C TYR A 143 24.96 31.12 -34.13
N THR A 144 24.39 30.21 -34.90
CA THR A 144 24.57 30.16 -36.36
C THR A 144 23.98 31.38 -37.06
N MET A 145 22.80 31.86 -36.65
CA MET A 145 22.23 33.12 -37.16
C MET A 145 23.11 34.33 -36.82
N ARG A 146 23.59 34.42 -35.58
CA ARG A 146 24.49 35.50 -35.15
C ARG A 146 25.79 35.48 -35.95
N HIS A 147 26.39 34.32 -36.15
CA HIS A 147 27.61 34.18 -36.94
C HIS A 147 27.40 34.65 -38.38
N ARG A 148 26.30 34.25 -39.03
CA ARG A 148 25.95 34.71 -40.38
C ARG A 148 25.83 36.23 -40.46
N LEU A 149 25.12 36.84 -39.51
CA LEU A 149 24.98 38.30 -39.46
C LEU A 149 26.33 39.02 -39.31
N VAL A 150 27.25 38.50 -38.48
CA VAL A 150 28.59 39.08 -38.31
C VAL A 150 29.42 38.94 -39.59
N THR A 151 29.40 37.77 -40.24
CA THR A 151 30.14 37.57 -41.49
C THR A 151 29.60 38.43 -42.64
N ASP A 152 28.28 38.58 -42.74
CA ASP A 152 27.68 39.40 -43.79
C ASP A 152 28.03 40.89 -43.60
N LEU A 153 28.12 41.36 -42.34
CA LEU A 153 28.55 42.73 -42.02
C LEU A 153 30.04 42.96 -42.32
N SER A 154 30.93 42.02 -41.98
CA SER A 154 32.36 42.18 -42.30
C SER A 154 32.64 42.21 -43.80
N ILE A 155 31.91 41.42 -44.60
CA ILE A 155 32.04 41.43 -46.06
C ILE A 155 31.60 42.78 -46.67
N SER A 156 30.63 43.45 -46.05
CA SER A 156 30.18 44.78 -46.49
C SER A 156 31.13 45.93 -46.12
N GLU A 157 31.98 45.76 -45.10
CA GLU A 157 33.03 46.75 -44.76
C GLU A 157 34.24 46.62 -45.69
N ASP A 158 34.67 45.39 -46.02
CA ASP A 158 35.82 45.15 -46.90
C ASP A 158 35.56 45.56 -48.37
N THR A 159 34.29 45.62 -48.81
CA THR A 159 33.92 46.05 -50.17
C THR A 159 33.90 47.57 -50.37
N LEU A 160 34.10 48.37 -49.32
CA LEU A 160 34.15 49.83 -49.39
C LEU A 160 35.58 50.41 -49.39
N GLU A 161 36.61 49.59 -49.17
CA GLU A 161 38.02 50.04 -49.13
C GLU A 161 38.81 49.84 -50.44
N GLU A 162 38.24 49.17 -51.45
CA GLU A 162 38.88 48.96 -52.76
C GLU A 162 38.31 49.89 -53.86
N GLU A 163 38.36 51.22 -53.66
CA GLU A 163 38.43 52.13 -54.81
C GLU A 163 39.91 52.48 -55.06
N PRO A 164 40.54 51.94 -56.11
CA PRO A 164 41.89 52.34 -56.47
C PRO A 164 41.85 53.80 -56.96
N HIS A 165 42.48 54.67 -56.19
CA HIS A 165 42.92 55.97 -56.67
C HIS A 165 43.95 55.76 -57.80
N GLU A 166 43.47 55.60 -59.04
CA GLU A 166 44.28 55.75 -60.24
C GLU A 166 44.47 57.26 -60.49
N ALA A 167 45.71 57.72 -60.37
CA ALA A 167 46.20 59.04 -60.78
C ALA A 167 47.51 58.88 -61.55
#